data_AF-A0A811NFT8-F1
#
_entry.id   AF-A0A811NFT8-F1
#
_cell.length_a   1.000
_cell.length_b   1.000
_cell.length_c   1.000
_cell.angle_alpha   90.00
_cell.angle_beta   90.00
_cell.angle_gamma   90.00
#
_symmetry.space_group_name_H-M   'P 1'
#
loop_
_entity.id
_entity.type
_entity.pdbx_description
1 polymer ?
#
loop_
_entity_poly.entity_id
_entity_poly.type
_entity_poly.pdbx_seq_one_letter_code
_entity_poly.pdbx_strand_id
1 'polypeptide(L)'
;MERYYAKKDASNSNTGNKETESRLEQKRPRIELDLRDIVDDPGNRKPIDEFHHDIRDEARRAYLQKGPYRPTGHKFPKTKVNGKGQARGFVGSWFDQFDWLEYSVAKDAAYCFYCYLFKPQQIGFHSNDTFTRVGFRNWKNAKDSFKEHAQSVDGFHGNAMKRALDFKNQRQSVEHVWTVTSAAEEEVCQ
;
A
#
# COMPACT_ATOMS: atom_id res chain seq x y z
N MET A 1 -30.29 55.27 33.95
CA MET A 1 -31.33 54.60 34.76
C MET A 1 -31.97 53.56 33.85
N GLU A 2 -31.63 52.28 34.01
CA GLU A 2 -32.41 51.33 34.83
C GLU A 2 -33.82 51.14 34.24
N ARG A 3 -34.33 49.98 33.83
CA ARG A 3 -34.15 48.59 34.28
C ARG A 3 -34.60 47.59 33.20
N TYR A 4 -34.04 46.40 33.31
CA TYR A 4 -34.54 45.10 32.84
C TYR A 4 -36.03 44.87 33.10
N TYR A 5 -36.69 44.08 32.23
CA TYR A 5 -37.56 42.97 32.65
C TYR A 5 -37.54 41.85 31.59
N ALA A 6 -37.48 40.60 32.07
CA ALA A 6 -37.48 39.36 31.31
C ALA A 6 -38.63 38.44 31.77
N LYS A 7 -39.02 37.54 30.85
CA LYS A 7 -39.78 36.26 31.00
C LYS A 7 -41.30 36.32 31.28
N LYS A 8 -42.09 35.66 30.41
CA LYS A 8 -42.52 34.26 30.62
C LYS A 8 -43.27 33.66 29.41
N ASP A 9 -43.15 32.34 29.33
CA ASP A 9 -43.56 31.40 28.28
C ASP A 9 -45.08 31.16 28.19
N ALA A 10 -45.57 30.77 27.01
CA ALA A 10 -46.70 29.85 26.87
C ALA A 10 -46.72 29.22 25.47
N SER A 11 -46.63 27.90 25.45
CA SER A 11 -46.75 27.00 24.31
C SER A 11 -48.11 27.11 23.63
N ASN A 12 -48.15 27.03 22.28
CA ASN A 12 -49.24 26.33 21.61
C ASN A 12 -48.77 25.70 20.28
N SER A 13 -49.09 24.43 20.16
CA SER A 13 -48.86 23.51 19.05
C SER A 13 -49.74 23.81 17.84
N ASN A 14 -49.22 23.69 16.61
CA ASN A 14 -49.81 22.80 15.61
C ASN A 14 -48.91 22.53 14.39
N THR A 15 -48.59 21.24 14.23
CA THR A 15 -48.59 20.41 13.01
C THR A 15 -48.24 21.01 11.63
N GLY A 16 -47.24 20.39 11.01
CA GLY A 16 -47.43 19.72 9.71
C GLY A 16 -46.87 20.41 8.48
N ASN A 17 -45.66 20.01 8.08
CA ASN A 17 -45.45 19.40 6.76
C ASN A 17 -44.06 18.75 6.70
N LYS A 18 -44.04 17.42 6.60
CA LYS A 18 -42.87 16.61 6.29
C LYS A 18 -42.69 16.61 4.78
N GLU A 19 -41.82 17.46 4.26
CA GLU A 19 -41.23 17.22 2.95
C GLU A 19 -40.10 16.22 3.15
N THR A 20 -40.42 14.97 2.80
CA THR A 20 -39.45 13.88 2.71
C THR A 20 -38.66 14.12 1.44
N GLU A 21 -37.64 14.95 1.53
CA GLU A 21 -36.65 15.09 0.48
C GLU A 21 -35.84 13.78 0.46
N SER A 22 -36.27 12.85 -0.40
CA SER A 22 -35.52 11.63 -0.67
C SER A 22 -34.20 12.05 -1.29
N ARG A 23 -33.17 12.19 -0.45
CA ARG A 23 -31.77 12.27 -0.86
C ARG A 23 -31.49 11.01 -1.67
N LEU A 24 -31.62 11.11 -2.99
CA LEU A 24 -31.12 10.12 -3.91
C LEU A 24 -29.65 9.93 -3.56
N GLU A 25 -29.35 8.83 -2.88
CA GLU A 25 -27.99 8.32 -2.83
C GLU A 25 -27.59 8.08 -4.28
N GLN A 26 -26.95 9.07 -4.87
CA GLN A 26 -26.12 8.86 -6.03
C GLN A 26 -25.04 7.89 -5.58
N LYS A 27 -25.33 6.59 -5.67
CA LYS A 27 -24.35 5.53 -5.52
C LYS A 27 -23.29 5.81 -6.56
N ARG A 28 -22.21 6.48 -6.14
CA ARG A 28 -21.01 6.60 -6.96
C ARG A 28 -20.69 5.19 -7.44
N PRO A 29 -20.50 4.97 -8.76
CA PRO A 29 -20.16 3.65 -9.25
C PRO A 29 -18.95 3.17 -8.46
N ARG A 30 -19.09 2.04 -7.77
CA ARG A 30 -18.00 1.46 -6.99
C ARG A 30 -16.95 1.04 -8.01
N ILE A 31 -15.83 1.76 -8.03
CA ILE A 31 -14.70 1.41 -8.89
C ILE A 31 -14.10 0.15 -8.28
N GLU A 32 -14.10 -0.93 -9.04
CA GLU A 32 -13.54 -2.22 -8.63
C GLU A 32 -12.14 -2.38 -9.23
N LEU A 33 -11.26 -3.05 -8.48
CA LEU A 33 -9.91 -3.37 -8.96
C LEU A 33 -9.97 -4.50 -10.00
N ASP A 34 -9.51 -4.25 -11.22
CA ASP A 34 -9.25 -5.33 -12.18
C ASP A 34 -7.96 -6.07 -11.77
N LEU A 35 -8.06 -7.39 -11.56
CA LEU A 35 -6.92 -8.24 -11.23
C LEU A 35 -5.83 -8.22 -12.31
N ARG A 36 -6.17 -7.89 -13.56
CA ARG A 36 -5.22 -7.73 -14.67
C ARG A 36 -4.27 -6.55 -14.47
N ASP A 37 -4.67 -5.55 -13.67
CA ASP A 37 -3.81 -4.42 -13.32
C ASP A 37 -2.75 -4.77 -12.25
N ILE A 38 -2.86 -5.95 -11.62
CA ILE A 38 -1.91 -6.42 -10.60
C ILE A 38 -0.80 -7.24 -11.23
N VAL A 39 0.23 -6.53 -11.66
CA VAL A 39 1.41 -7.08 -12.35
C VAL A 39 2.44 -7.61 -11.35
N ASP A 40 2.87 -8.85 -11.51
CA ASP A 40 3.81 -9.47 -10.57
C ASP A 40 5.23 -8.93 -10.69
N ASP A 41 5.74 -8.69 -11.91
CA ASP A 41 7.09 -8.17 -12.09
C ASP A 41 7.18 -6.70 -11.64
N PRO A 42 8.01 -6.35 -10.64
CA PRO A 42 8.06 -5.00 -10.07
C PRO A 42 8.54 -3.95 -11.07
N GLY A 43 9.30 -4.34 -12.08
CA GLY A 43 9.74 -3.43 -13.13
C GLY A 43 8.61 -3.00 -14.06
N ASN A 44 7.52 -3.75 -14.14
CA ASN A 44 6.37 -3.48 -14.99
C ASN A 44 5.16 -2.95 -14.21
N ARG A 45 5.24 -2.88 -12.87
CA ARG A 45 4.16 -2.34 -12.05
C ARG A 45 4.01 -0.84 -12.27
N LYS A 46 2.77 -0.38 -12.41
CA LYS A 46 2.45 1.04 -12.26
C LYS A 46 2.61 1.47 -10.79
N PRO A 47 3.11 2.68 -10.52
CA PRO A 47 3.12 3.26 -9.18
C PRO A 47 1.74 3.21 -8.49
N ILE A 48 1.72 3.01 -7.17
CA ILE A 48 0.46 2.89 -6.40
C ILE A 48 -0.39 4.17 -6.47
N ASP A 49 0.23 5.33 -6.61
CA ASP A 49 -0.41 6.63 -6.79
C ASP A 49 -1.11 6.78 -8.15
N GLU A 50 -0.74 6.02 -9.17
CA GLU A 50 -1.43 6.01 -10.47
C GLU A 50 -2.76 5.24 -10.42
N PHE A 51 -2.99 4.40 -9.42
CA PHE A 51 -4.31 3.80 -9.20
C PHE A 51 -5.30 4.84 -8.66
N HIS A 52 -6.59 4.66 -8.99
CA HIS A 52 -7.66 5.49 -8.45
C HIS A 52 -7.68 5.40 -6.92
N HIS A 53 -7.87 6.53 -6.24
CA HIS A 53 -7.73 6.63 -4.78
C HIS A 53 -8.52 5.56 -4.01
N ASP A 54 -9.76 5.26 -4.45
CA ASP A 54 -10.64 4.27 -3.84
C ASP A 54 -10.12 2.81 -3.93
N ILE A 55 -9.30 2.49 -4.93
CA ILE A 55 -8.78 1.11 -5.14
C ILE A 55 -7.32 0.93 -4.73
N ARG A 56 -6.63 1.99 -4.28
CA ARG A 56 -5.21 1.91 -3.90
C ARG A 56 -4.98 0.91 -2.76
N ASP A 57 -5.87 0.91 -1.77
CA ASP A 57 -5.78 -0.02 -0.65
C ASP A 57 -6.09 -1.45 -1.07
N GLU A 58 -7.03 -1.64 -2.00
CA GLU A 58 -7.31 -2.96 -2.56
C GLU A 58 -6.12 -3.49 -3.39
N ALA A 59 -5.47 -2.63 -4.19
CA ALA A 59 -4.25 -2.97 -4.90
C ALA A 59 -3.11 -3.35 -3.93
N ARG A 60 -2.92 -2.59 -2.84
CA ARG A 60 -1.95 -2.92 -1.79
C ARG A 60 -2.24 -4.29 -1.17
N ARG A 61 -3.52 -4.60 -0.90
CA ARG A 61 -3.93 -5.92 -0.37
C ARG A 61 -3.59 -7.03 -1.35
N ALA A 62 -3.91 -6.86 -2.63
CA ALA A 62 -3.61 -7.84 -3.67
C ALA A 62 -2.11 -8.14 -3.73
N TYR A 63 -1.26 -7.10 -3.73
CA TYR A 63 0.19 -7.28 -3.69
C TYR A 63 0.66 -7.96 -2.41
N LEU A 64 0.21 -7.52 -1.22
CA LEU A 64 0.58 -8.13 0.07
C LEU A 64 0.20 -9.61 0.16
N GLN A 65 -0.91 -10.01 -0.47
CA GLN A 65 -1.34 -11.41 -0.54
C GLN A 65 -0.40 -12.26 -1.40
N LYS A 66 0.09 -11.71 -2.53
CA LYS A 66 1.09 -12.37 -3.38
C LYS A 66 2.49 -12.40 -2.76
N GLY A 67 2.83 -11.34 -2.02
CA GLY A 67 4.15 -11.14 -1.43
C GLY A 67 5.21 -10.64 -2.42
N PRO A 68 6.48 -10.54 -1.97
CA PRO A 68 7.59 -10.10 -2.81
C PRO A 68 7.80 -11.02 -4.02
N TYR A 69 7.94 -10.43 -5.20
CA TYR A 69 8.22 -11.16 -6.44
C TYR A 69 9.66 -11.66 -6.50
N ARG A 70 9.82 -12.98 -6.40
CA ARG A 70 11.09 -13.70 -6.39
C ARG A 70 11.09 -14.82 -7.44
N PRO A 71 11.62 -14.58 -8.65
CA PRO A 71 11.64 -15.59 -9.70
C PRO A 71 12.42 -16.85 -9.27
N THR A 72 11.73 -17.99 -9.24
CA THR A 72 12.35 -19.28 -8.92
C THR A 72 12.95 -19.90 -10.19
N GLY A 73 14.16 -20.46 -10.10
CA GLY A 73 14.83 -21.11 -11.23
C GLY A 73 15.31 -20.17 -12.34
N HIS A 74 15.18 -18.85 -12.15
CA HIS A 74 15.62 -17.86 -13.12
C HIS A 74 17.16 -17.74 -13.14
N LYS A 75 17.75 -17.67 -14.34
CA LYS A 75 19.17 -17.40 -14.53
C LYS A 75 19.39 -15.89 -14.62
N PHE A 76 19.85 -15.29 -13.53
CA PHE A 76 20.16 -13.87 -13.48
C PHE A 76 21.24 -13.49 -14.49
N PRO A 77 20.99 -12.50 -15.37
CA PRO A 77 22.00 -11.99 -16.28
C PRO A 77 23.25 -11.51 -15.53
N LYS A 78 24.42 -11.73 -16.14
CA LYS A 78 25.69 -11.21 -15.63
C LYS A 78 26.29 -10.30 -16.68
N THR A 79 26.49 -9.03 -16.32
CA THR A 79 27.02 -8.01 -17.22
C THR A 79 28.39 -7.54 -16.75
N LYS A 80 29.25 -7.18 -17.70
CA LYS A 80 30.51 -6.50 -17.43
C LYS A 80 30.28 -5.00 -17.58
N VAL A 81 30.63 -4.22 -16.56
CA VAL A 81 30.56 -2.76 -16.64
C VAL A 81 31.61 -2.29 -17.66
N ASN A 82 31.17 -1.60 -18.73
CA ASN A 82 32.03 -1.08 -19.81
C ASN A 82 32.94 -2.13 -20.49
N GLY A 83 32.50 -3.40 -20.53
CA GLY A 83 33.27 -4.49 -21.13
C GLY A 83 34.54 -4.90 -20.36
N LYS A 84 34.84 -4.24 -19.24
CA LYS A 84 36.05 -4.47 -18.41
C LYS A 84 35.67 -5.05 -17.05
N GLY A 85 36.57 -5.86 -16.48
CA GLY A 85 36.40 -6.44 -15.14
C GLY A 85 35.53 -7.70 -15.08
N GLN A 86 35.19 -8.10 -13.85
CA GLN A 86 34.38 -9.29 -13.57
C GLN A 86 32.92 -9.07 -13.95
N ALA A 87 32.31 -10.06 -14.61
CA ALA A 87 30.87 -10.05 -14.88
C ALA A 87 30.11 -10.23 -13.56
N ARG A 88 29.18 -9.31 -13.28
CA ARG A 88 28.38 -9.30 -12.05
C ARG A 88 26.91 -9.30 -12.43
N GLY A 89 26.10 -9.89 -11.56
CA GLY A 89 24.66 -10.02 -11.74
C GLY A 89 23.99 -10.12 -10.39
N PHE A 90 22.66 -10.13 -10.40
CA PHE A 90 21.90 -10.45 -9.22
C PHE A 90 22.23 -11.86 -8.71
N VAL A 91 22.26 -12.04 -7.39
CA VAL A 91 22.53 -13.34 -6.77
C VAL A 91 21.31 -13.77 -5.96
N GLY A 92 20.73 -14.93 -6.32
CA GLY A 92 19.50 -15.44 -5.71
C GLY A 92 19.55 -15.58 -4.19
N SER A 93 20.71 -15.89 -3.61
CA SER A 93 20.87 -16.00 -2.14
C SER A 93 20.69 -14.68 -1.39
N TRP A 94 20.58 -13.55 -2.09
CA TRP A 94 20.19 -12.28 -1.47
C TRP A 94 18.73 -12.29 -1.01
N PHE A 95 17.85 -13.08 -1.63
CA PHE A 95 16.47 -13.21 -1.17
C PHE A 95 16.35 -13.79 0.25
N ASP A 96 17.29 -14.64 0.65
CA ASP A 96 17.31 -15.23 1.99
C ASP A 96 17.84 -14.26 3.05
N GLN A 97 18.64 -13.28 2.62
CA GLN A 97 19.21 -12.25 3.49
C GLN A 97 18.29 -11.02 3.64
N PHE A 98 17.47 -10.74 2.63
CA PHE A 98 16.64 -9.54 2.55
C PHE A 98 15.22 -9.94 2.16
N ASP A 99 14.34 -10.03 3.16
CA ASP A 99 12.94 -10.44 3.00
C ASP A 99 12.11 -9.48 2.13
N TRP A 100 12.47 -8.20 2.12
CA TRP A 100 11.80 -7.18 1.33
C TRP A 100 12.23 -7.13 -0.15
N LEU A 101 13.29 -7.85 -0.51
CA LEU A 101 13.95 -7.75 -1.81
C LEU A 101 13.12 -8.42 -2.91
N GLU A 102 12.87 -7.69 -3.99
CA GLU A 102 12.27 -8.18 -5.23
C GLU A 102 13.24 -8.03 -6.39
N TYR A 103 13.06 -8.84 -7.44
CA TYR A 103 13.84 -8.74 -8.67
C TYR A 103 12.92 -8.68 -9.88
N SER A 104 13.10 -7.67 -10.73
CA SER A 104 12.45 -7.59 -12.03
C SER A 104 13.28 -8.33 -13.07
N VAL A 105 12.67 -9.30 -13.74
CA VAL A 105 13.26 -9.97 -14.91
C VAL A 105 13.25 -9.01 -16.09
N ALA A 106 12.16 -8.26 -16.27
CA ALA A 106 12.00 -7.33 -17.38
C ALA A 106 13.06 -6.21 -17.37
N LYS A 107 13.45 -5.74 -16.19
CA LYS A 107 14.40 -4.64 -16.03
C LYS A 107 15.78 -5.06 -15.56
N ASP A 108 16.03 -6.34 -15.28
CA ASP A 108 17.27 -6.81 -14.63
C ASP A 108 17.67 -5.87 -13.48
N ALA A 109 16.76 -5.69 -12.51
CA ALA A 109 16.93 -4.72 -11.44
C ALA A 109 16.25 -5.18 -10.14
N ALA A 110 16.83 -4.78 -9.01
CA ALA A 110 16.30 -5.07 -7.68
C ALA A 110 15.40 -3.93 -7.17
N TYR A 111 14.33 -4.30 -6.48
CA TYR A 111 13.33 -3.40 -5.92
C TYR A 111 13.05 -3.76 -4.45
N CYS A 112 12.38 -2.85 -3.74
CA CYS A 112 11.90 -3.08 -2.39
C CYS A 112 10.37 -3.13 -2.37
N PHE A 113 9.85 -4.29 -1.99
CA PHE A 113 8.42 -4.57 -1.97
C PHE A 113 7.64 -3.58 -1.09
N TYR A 114 8.05 -3.44 0.18
CA TYR A 114 7.34 -2.59 1.13
C TYR A 114 7.45 -1.10 0.76
N CYS A 115 8.63 -0.66 0.31
CA CYS A 115 8.83 0.73 -0.12
C CYS A 115 8.01 1.07 -1.37
N TYR A 116 7.81 0.12 -2.30
CA TYR A 116 6.91 0.30 -3.43
C TYR A 116 5.45 0.52 -2.97
N LEU A 117 4.96 -0.32 -2.05
CA LEU A 117 3.57 -0.28 -1.59
C LEU A 117 3.22 0.94 -0.73
N PHE A 118 4.16 1.34 0.13
CA PHE A 118 3.96 2.37 1.15
C PHE A 118 4.87 3.58 0.97
N LYS A 119 5.28 3.85 -0.27
CA LYS A 119 6.10 5.02 -0.61
C LYS A 119 5.53 6.27 0.05
N PRO A 120 6.33 7.01 0.84
CA PRO A 120 5.85 8.24 1.47
C PRO A 120 5.61 9.30 0.39
N GLN A 121 4.44 9.93 0.45
CA GLN A 121 4.11 11.08 -0.40
C GLN A 121 4.80 12.31 0.19
N GLN A 122 6.11 12.44 -0.02
CA GLN A 122 6.84 13.65 0.35
C GLN A 122 6.75 14.66 -0.78
N ILE A 123 6.13 15.79 -0.50
CA ILE A 123 6.12 16.96 -1.39
C ILE A 123 7.51 17.59 -1.29
N GLY A 124 8.28 17.58 -2.39
CA GLY A 124 9.50 18.39 -2.54
C GLY A 124 10.84 17.70 -2.27
N PHE A 125 10.87 16.46 -1.78
CA PHE A 125 12.12 15.67 -1.72
C PHE A 125 12.10 14.61 -2.82
N HIS A 126 13.10 14.65 -3.72
CA HIS A 126 13.42 13.58 -4.65
C HIS A 126 13.98 12.40 -3.83
N SER A 127 13.09 11.76 -3.07
CA SER A 127 13.34 10.51 -2.36
C SER A 127 14.00 9.54 -3.34
N ASN A 128 15.08 8.91 -2.88
CA ASN A 128 15.91 8.01 -3.65
C ASN A 128 15.08 6.84 -4.21
N ASP A 129 14.51 7.03 -5.39
CA ASP A 129 13.57 6.14 -6.09
C ASP A 129 14.23 4.87 -6.65
N THR A 130 15.50 4.64 -6.28
CA THR A 130 16.31 3.53 -6.76
C THR A 130 15.63 2.19 -6.49
N PHE A 131 15.04 1.99 -5.31
CA PHE A 131 14.39 0.71 -4.96
C PHE A 131 12.89 0.65 -5.26
N THR A 132 12.27 1.73 -5.74
CA THR A 132 10.81 1.81 -5.92
C THR A 132 10.40 1.97 -7.37
N ARG A 133 11.08 2.83 -8.14
CA ARG A 133 10.71 3.17 -9.52
C ARG A 133 11.80 2.84 -10.52
N VAL A 134 13.05 3.22 -10.23
CA VAL A 134 14.17 3.06 -11.17
C VAL A 134 14.64 1.61 -11.22
N GLY A 135 14.80 0.99 -10.05
CA GLY A 135 15.42 -0.32 -9.89
C GLY A 135 16.93 -0.21 -9.65
N PHE A 136 17.42 -0.95 -8.66
CA PHE A 136 18.84 -1.03 -8.34
C PHE A 136 19.54 -2.02 -9.28
N ARG A 137 20.65 -1.59 -9.91
CA ARG A 137 21.44 -2.42 -10.83
C ARG A 137 22.94 -2.48 -10.52
N ASN A 138 23.39 -1.83 -9.45
CA ASN A 138 24.82 -1.80 -9.11
C ASN A 138 25.25 -3.07 -8.34
N TRP A 139 25.47 -4.15 -9.08
CA TRP A 139 25.80 -5.46 -8.50
C TRP A 139 27.14 -5.53 -7.77
N LYS A 140 28.04 -4.56 -7.95
CA LYS A 140 29.36 -4.54 -7.29
C LYS A 140 29.21 -4.35 -5.78
N ASN A 141 28.33 -3.44 -5.37
CA ASN A 141 28.15 -3.05 -3.97
C ASN A 141 26.74 -3.42 -3.47
N ALA A 142 26.07 -4.37 -4.13
CA ALA A 142 24.66 -4.69 -3.89
C ALA A 142 24.35 -4.97 -2.41
N LYS A 143 25.13 -5.84 -1.76
CA LYS A 143 24.91 -6.18 -0.36
C LYS A 143 24.99 -4.97 0.57
N ASP A 144 25.98 -4.10 0.37
CA ASP A 144 26.15 -2.91 1.20
C ASP A 144 25.03 -1.91 0.96
N SER A 145 24.66 -1.68 -0.31
CA SER A 145 23.51 -0.84 -0.67
C SER A 145 22.19 -1.40 -0.14
N PHE A 146 22.00 -2.72 -0.10
CA PHE A 146 20.80 -3.33 0.47
C PHE A 146 20.75 -3.15 1.99
N LYS A 147 21.88 -3.33 2.69
CA LYS A 147 21.98 -3.07 4.13
C LYS A 147 21.72 -1.60 4.44
N GLU A 148 22.37 -0.70 3.70
CA GLU A 148 22.18 0.75 3.83
C GLU A 148 20.73 1.14 3.58
N HIS A 149 20.08 0.57 2.57
CA HIS A 149 18.65 0.79 2.34
C HIS A 149 17.79 0.32 3.52
N ALA A 150 18.01 -0.91 4.00
CA ALA A 150 17.25 -1.48 5.10
C ALA A 150 17.46 -0.73 6.43
N GLN A 151 18.65 -0.17 6.62
CA GLN A 151 19.08 0.55 7.83
C GLN A 151 19.10 2.08 7.63
N SER A 152 18.49 2.57 6.55
CA SER A 152 18.55 3.98 6.15
C SER A 152 18.12 4.89 7.29
N VAL A 153 18.92 5.92 7.56
CA VAL A 153 18.69 6.90 8.65
C VAL A 153 17.35 7.60 8.51
N ASP A 154 16.92 7.84 7.27
CA ASP A 154 15.62 8.44 6.97
C ASP A 154 14.42 7.59 7.43
N GLY A 155 14.65 6.33 7.83
CA GLY A 155 13.63 5.43 8.36
C GLY A 155 12.57 4.99 7.34
N PHE A 156 12.72 5.35 6.06
CA PHE A 156 11.73 5.07 5.03
C PHE A 156 11.38 3.59 4.92
N HIS A 157 12.40 2.73 4.88
CA HIS A 157 12.22 1.29 4.80
C HIS A 157 11.49 0.74 6.03
N GLY A 158 11.97 1.06 7.23
CA GLY A 158 11.36 0.63 8.48
C GLY A 158 9.92 1.13 8.64
N ASN A 159 9.64 2.37 8.24
CA ASN A 159 8.28 2.92 8.25
C ASN A 159 7.37 2.20 7.24
N ALA A 160 7.86 1.91 6.04
CA ALA A 160 7.10 1.16 5.04
C ALA A 160 6.79 -0.27 5.53
N MET A 161 7.74 -0.94 6.18
CA MET A 161 7.52 -2.26 6.79
C MET A 161 6.48 -2.20 7.92
N LYS A 162 6.59 -1.23 8.83
CA LYS A 162 5.60 -1.04 9.91
C LYS A 162 4.20 -0.83 9.34
N ARG A 163 4.06 0.07 8.36
CA ARG A 163 2.79 0.30 7.67
C ARG A 163 2.23 -0.95 7.01
N ALA A 164 3.08 -1.77 6.38
CA ALA A 164 2.67 -3.04 5.80
C ALA A 164 2.13 -4.01 6.85
N LEU A 165 2.80 -4.12 8.00
CA LEU A 165 2.38 -4.95 9.11
C LEU A 165 1.06 -4.46 9.72
N ASP A 166 0.95 -3.17 10.02
CA ASP A 166 -0.25 -2.56 10.58
C ASP A 166 -1.44 -2.74 9.63
N PHE A 167 -1.22 -2.55 8.33
CA PHE A 167 -2.25 -2.71 7.31
C PHE A 167 -2.73 -4.16 7.18
N LYS A 168 -1.83 -5.14 7.37
CA LYS A 168 -2.20 -6.56 7.44
C LYS A 168 -3.02 -6.88 8.71
N ASN A 169 -2.63 -6.31 9.85
CA ASN A 169 -3.31 -6.54 11.13
C ASN A 169 -4.70 -5.89 11.18
N GLN A 170 -4.86 -4.68 10.63
CA GLN A 170 -6.17 -4.03 10.50
C GLN A 170 -7.17 -4.91 9.76
N ARG A 171 -6.73 -5.64 8.72
CA ARG A 171 -7.60 -6.59 8.02
C ARG A 171 -8.06 -7.74 8.91
N GLN A 172 -7.15 -8.34 9.67
CA GLN A 172 -7.47 -9.46 10.56
C GLN A 172 -8.47 -9.04 11.64
N SER A 173 -8.34 -7.83 12.16
CA SER A 173 -9.31 -7.26 13.11
C SER A 173 -10.70 -7.10 12.46
N VAL A 174 -10.78 -6.54 11.26
CA VAL A 174 -12.06 -6.36 10.53
C VAL A 174 -12.71 -7.70 10.19
N GLU A 175 -11.92 -8.68 9.73
CA GLU A 175 -12.41 -10.02 9.40
C GLU A 175 -12.96 -10.74 10.64
N HIS A 176 -12.28 -10.62 11.79
CA HIS A 176 -12.75 -11.19 13.05
C HIS A 176 -14.06 -10.55 13.56
N VAL A 177 -14.24 -9.24 13.39
CA VAL A 177 -15.50 -8.57 13.76
C VAL A 177 -16.65 -9.03 12.86
N TRP A 178 -16.41 -9.22 11.57
CA TRP A 178 -17.43 -9.71 10.63
C TRP A 178 -17.87 -11.15 10.97
N THR A 179 -16.94 -12.05 11.27
CA THR A 179 -17.30 -13.44 11.59
C THR A 179 -18.08 -13.57 12.91
N VAL A 180 -17.73 -12.77 13.92
CA VAL A 180 -18.46 -12.75 15.20
C VAL A 180 -19.86 -12.18 15.05
N THR A 181 -20.05 -11.15 14.22
CA THR A 181 -21.37 -10.55 14.00
C THR A 181 -22.29 -11.45 13.18
N SER A 182 -21.79 -12.07 12.10
CA SER A 182 -22.59 -13.04 11.34
C SER A 182 -22.94 -14.29 12.16
N ALA A 183 -22.04 -14.80 13.01
CA ALA A 183 -22.35 -15.92 13.91
C ALA A 183 -23.37 -15.55 14.98
N ALA A 184 -23.32 -14.33 15.52
CA ALA A 184 -24.31 -13.85 16.48
C ALA A 184 -25.70 -13.61 15.85
N GLU A 185 -25.77 -13.29 14.56
CA GLU A 185 -27.03 -13.15 13.82
C GLU A 185 -27.66 -14.51 13.50
N GLU A 186 -26.86 -15.57 13.31
CA GLU A 186 -27.36 -16.93 13.11
C GLU A 186 -27.92 -17.58 14.39
N GLU A 187 -27.34 -17.29 15.57
CA GLU A 187 -27.83 -17.83 16.86
C GLU A 187 -29.10 -17.12 17.39
N VAL A 188 -29.45 -15.96 16.85
CA VAL A 188 -30.68 -15.23 17.23
C VAL A 188 -31.92 -15.69 16.43
N CYS A 189 -31.73 -16.53 15.41
CA CYS A 189 -32.82 -17.10 14.59
C CYS A 189 -33.16 -18.58 14.89
N GLN A 190 -32.65 -19.15 15.99
CA GLN A 190 -33.00 -20.52 16.44
C GLN A 190 -33.86 -20.51 17.70
#